data_AF-A0A7S3PC34-F1
#
_entry.id   AF-A0A7S3PC34-F1
#
_cell.length_a   1.000
_cell.length_b   1.000
_cell.length_c   1.000
_cell.angle_alpha   90.00
_cell.angle_beta   90.00
_cell.angle_gamma   90.00
#
_symmetry.space_group_name_H-M   'P 1'
#
loop_
_entity.id
_entity.type
_entity.pdbx_description
1 polymer ?
#
loop_
_entity_poly.entity_id
_entity_poly.type
_entity_poly.pdbx_seq_one_letter_code
_entity_poly.pdbx_strand_id
1 'polypeptide(L)'
;FSQKQIPCEGMAVFQKAEPRLTQKILEAFRPSEQLQGLIRSITDALEGHGLDNGICVHHRNGQDWHDHCDRWGAIPDGIYRGNCREVKGRTFVESLEDRGLTKSKWVYYCGDHDIPDELKSYTVLTKDRIMPEKDRQAVLALHSGDEIRDLWALIDFFTCRQFEHFIGNSVSTFSAIQIAIRDGIGAYWYNSQSIPLADLWKVYQMPIIYTYTELSASTGKHLLQSSIVSVRQQMPNNVI
;
A
#
# COMPACT_ATOMS: atom_id res chain seq x y z
N PHE A 1 25.28 -12.57 -17.29
CA PHE A 1 24.62 -13.66 -16.54
C PHE A 1 23.14 -13.65 -16.87
N SER A 2 22.66 -14.60 -17.66
CA SER A 2 21.23 -14.78 -17.93
C SER A 2 20.56 -15.30 -16.65
N GLN A 3 19.91 -14.44 -15.88
CA GLN A 3 19.02 -14.89 -14.82
C GLN A 3 17.89 -15.68 -15.48
N LYS A 4 17.92 -17.00 -15.33
CA LYS A 4 16.75 -17.84 -15.64
C LYS A 4 15.61 -17.31 -14.78
N GLN A 5 14.59 -16.73 -15.41
CA GLN A 5 13.31 -16.49 -14.75
C GLN A 5 12.86 -17.83 -14.16
N ILE A 6 12.83 -17.94 -12.84
CA ILE A 6 12.20 -19.07 -12.19
C ILE A 6 10.72 -18.90 -12.48
N PRO A 7 10.09 -19.79 -13.27
CA PRO A 7 8.66 -19.68 -13.50
C PRO A 7 7.97 -19.91 -12.16
N CYS A 8 7.33 -18.87 -11.62
CA CYS A 8 6.47 -19.00 -10.44
C CYS A 8 5.17 -19.69 -10.86
N GLU A 9 5.23 -20.98 -11.19
CA GLU A 9 4.07 -21.77 -11.64
C GLU A 9 2.91 -21.73 -10.63
N GLY A 10 3.23 -21.64 -9.32
CA GLY A 10 2.24 -21.46 -8.27
C GLY A 10 1.44 -20.15 -8.37
N MET A 11 1.99 -19.11 -8.99
CA MET A 11 1.30 -17.81 -9.15
C MET A 11 0.27 -17.81 -10.28
N ALA A 12 0.37 -18.74 -11.23
CA ALA A 12 -0.61 -18.88 -12.31
C ALA A 12 -2.01 -19.29 -11.79
N VAL A 13 -2.06 -19.95 -10.63
CA VAL A 13 -3.32 -20.31 -9.96
C VAL A 13 -4.07 -19.05 -9.52
N PHE A 14 -3.36 -18.01 -9.09
CA PHE A 14 -3.96 -16.75 -8.64
C PHE A 14 -4.58 -15.93 -9.78
N GLN A 15 -4.07 -16.05 -11.02
CA GLN A 15 -4.65 -15.40 -12.19
C GLN A 15 -6.07 -15.90 -12.52
N LYS A 16 -6.41 -17.11 -12.05
CA LYS A 16 -7.74 -17.71 -12.20
C LYS A 16 -8.59 -17.63 -10.93
N ALA A 17 -8.04 -17.10 -9.83
CA ALA A 17 -8.78 -16.98 -8.58
C ALA A 17 -9.93 -15.97 -8.73
N GLU A 18 -11.11 -16.31 -8.23
CA GLU A 18 -12.23 -15.39 -8.17
C GLU A 18 -11.91 -14.26 -7.18
N PRO A 19 -11.94 -12.97 -7.59
CA PRO A 19 -11.56 -11.86 -6.69
C PRO A 19 -12.34 -11.84 -5.37
N ARG A 20 -13.64 -12.16 -5.39
CA ARG A 20 -14.47 -12.22 -4.18
C ARG A 20 -14.06 -13.36 -3.25
N LEU A 21 -13.69 -14.53 -3.78
CA LEU A 21 -13.18 -15.62 -2.96
C LEU A 21 -11.85 -15.24 -2.31
N THR A 22 -10.93 -14.63 -3.07
CA THR A 22 -9.67 -14.12 -2.53
C THR A 22 -9.92 -13.10 -1.42
N GLN A 23 -10.81 -12.12 -1.65
CA GLN A 23 -11.17 -11.14 -0.64
C GLN A 23 -11.70 -11.81 0.63
N LYS A 24 -12.63 -12.78 0.50
CA LYS A 24 -13.14 -13.54 1.65
C LYS A 24 -12.04 -14.29 2.41
N ILE A 25 -11.05 -14.85 1.71
CA ILE A 25 -9.90 -15.50 2.34
C ILE A 25 -9.06 -14.48 3.12
N LEU A 26 -8.75 -13.33 2.51
CA LEU A 26 -8.00 -12.26 3.18
C LEU A 26 -8.76 -11.68 4.38
N GLU A 27 -10.07 -11.56 4.26
CA GLU A 27 -10.96 -11.13 5.33
C GLU A 27 -11.10 -12.18 6.43
N ALA A 28 -10.86 -13.47 6.14
CA ALA A 28 -10.90 -14.54 7.13
C ALA A 28 -9.63 -14.60 7.98
N PHE A 29 -8.53 -13.97 7.57
CA PHE A 29 -7.34 -13.89 8.41
C PHE A 29 -7.62 -13.10 9.69
N ARG A 30 -7.30 -13.75 10.82
CA ARG A 30 -7.47 -13.21 12.17
C ARG A 30 -6.16 -13.39 12.93
N PRO A 31 -5.75 -12.40 13.76
CA PRO A 31 -4.63 -12.57 14.67
C PRO A 31 -4.95 -13.65 15.71
N SER A 32 -3.91 -14.27 16.27
CA SER A 32 -4.07 -15.11 17.46
C SER A 32 -4.52 -14.28 18.66
N GLU A 33 -5.10 -14.89 19.69
CA GLU A 33 -5.56 -14.18 20.90
C GLU A 33 -4.46 -13.30 21.53
N GLN A 34 -3.23 -13.81 21.61
CA GLN A 34 -2.10 -13.07 22.14
C GLN A 34 -1.78 -11.84 21.29
N LEU A 35 -1.73 -12.00 19.97
CA LEU A 35 -1.48 -10.90 19.04
C LEU A 35 -2.64 -9.90 19.05
N GLN A 36 -3.88 -10.37 19.19
CA GLN A 36 -5.07 -9.53 19.32
C GLN A 36 -5.03 -8.68 20.59
N GLY A 37 -4.43 -9.17 21.67
CA GLY A 37 -4.17 -8.37 22.88
C GLY A 37 -3.22 -7.21 22.60
N LEU A 38 -2.13 -7.47 21.86
CA LEU A 38 -1.14 -6.46 21.48
C LEU A 38 -1.68 -5.43 20.48
N ILE A 39 -2.50 -5.87 19.52
CA ILE A 39 -3.18 -4.96 18.59
C ILE A 39 -4.16 -4.09 19.36
N ARG A 40 -4.93 -4.67 20.30
CA ARG A 40 -5.88 -3.92 21.14
C ARG A 40 -5.20 -2.83 21.96
N SER A 41 -4.03 -3.09 22.54
CA SER A 41 -3.35 -2.07 23.33
C SER A 41 -2.92 -0.85 22.51
N ILE A 42 -2.64 -1.02 21.22
CA ILE A 42 -2.47 0.09 20.29
C ILE A 42 -3.81 0.72 19.93
N THR A 43 -4.80 -0.07 19.50
CA THR A 43 -6.06 0.49 19.00
C THR A 43 -6.83 1.25 20.06
N ASP A 44 -6.83 0.79 21.31
CA ASP A 44 -7.47 1.48 22.44
C ASP A 44 -6.83 2.86 22.67
N ALA A 45 -5.50 2.97 22.52
CA ALA A 45 -4.80 4.24 22.62
C ALA A 45 -5.16 5.18 21.44
N LEU A 46 -5.36 4.61 20.24
CA LEU A 46 -5.75 5.36 19.05
C LEU A 46 -7.21 5.82 19.08
N GLU A 47 -8.12 5.06 19.69
CA GLU A 47 -9.53 5.44 19.86
C GLU A 47 -9.69 6.76 20.62
N GLY A 48 -8.81 7.03 21.59
CA GLY A 48 -8.74 8.32 22.29
C GLY A 48 -8.47 9.53 21.38
N HIS A 49 -7.96 9.30 20.16
CA HIS A 49 -7.74 10.32 19.14
C HIS A 49 -8.85 10.36 18.06
N GLY A 50 -9.83 9.45 18.12
CA GLY A 50 -10.89 9.29 17.13
C GLY A 50 -10.39 8.67 15.82
N LEU A 51 -10.64 7.37 15.63
CA LEU A 51 -10.18 6.59 14.48
C LEU A 51 -10.68 7.13 13.13
N ASP A 52 -11.91 7.66 13.08
CA ASP A 52 -12.51 8.23 11.86
C ASP A 52 -11.72 9.45 11.33
N ASN A 53 -10.99 10.13 12.21
CA ASN A 53 -10.14 11.28 11.86
C ASN A 53 -8.68 10.87 11.64
N GLY A 54 -8.35 9.59 11.79
CA GLY A 54 -7.01 9.05 11.58
C GLY A 54 -6.79 8.56 10.16
N ILE A 55 -5.54 8.60 9.70
CA ILE A 55 -5.07 7.88 8.51
C ILE A 55 -3.93 6.97 8.92
N CYS A 56 -3.98 5.69 8.52
CA CYS A 56 -2.79 4.85 8.57
C CYS A 56 -1.93 5.10 7.32
N VAL A 57 -0.65 5.41 7.53
CA VAL A 57 0.35 5.60 6.49
C VAL A 57 1.42 4.52 6.61
N HIS A 58 1.54 3.69 5.58
CA HIS A 58 2.61 2.70 5.46
C HIS A 58 3.73 3.21 4.57
N HIS A 59 4.84 3.62 5.17
CA HIS A 59 6.00 4.20 4.49
C HIS A 59 7.14 3.18 4.41
N ARG A 60 7.74 3.04 3.22
CA ARG A 60 8.85 2.10 2.97
C ARG A 60 10.03 2.91 2.49
N ASN A 61 10.98 3.13 3.38
CA ASN A 61 12.13 3.99 3.16
C ASN A 61 13.42 3.43 3.79
N GLY A 62 13.40 2.19 4.29
CA GLY A 62 14.59 1.50 4.78
C GLY A 62 15.61 1.22 3.67
N GLN A 63 16.89 1.07 4.03
CA GLN A 63 17.96 0.86 3.05
C GLN A 63 17.74 -0.42 2.20
N ASP A 64 17.23 -1.49 2.80
CA ASP A 64 16.87 -2.72 2.08
C ASP A 64 15.81 -2.47 1.01
N TRP A 65 14.89 -1.54 1.28
CA TRP A 65 13.87 -1.10 0.34
C TRP A 65 14.46 -0.27 -0.79
N HIS A 66 15.40 0.64 -0.50
CA HIS A 66 16.13 1.36 -1.54
C HIS A 66 16.83 0.40 -2.49
N ASP A 67 17.60 -0.55 -1.96
CA ASP A 67 18.28 -1.56 -2.77
C ASP A 67 17.30 -2.41 -3.59
N HIS A 68 16.14 -2.74 -3.02
CA HIS A 68 15.05 -3.41 -3.74
C HIS A 68 14.55 -2.56 -4.91
N CYS A 69 14.30 -1.27 -4.69
CA CYS A 69 13.80 -0.37 -5.73
C CYS A 69 14.80 -0.13 -6.86
N ASP A 70 16.10 -0.14 -6.59
CA ASP A 70 17.12 -0.04 -7.64
C ASP A 70 17.10 -1.29 -8.53
N ARG A 71 16.97 -2.47 -7.93
CA ARG A 71 16.79 -3.72 -8.68
C ARG A 71 15.48 -3.74 -9.45
N TRP A 72 14.38 -3.29 -8.84
CA TRP A 72 13.06 -3.19 -9.46
C TRP A 72 13.09 -2.30 -10.70
N GLY A 73 13.65 -1.09 -10.59
CA GLY A 73 13.74 -0.15 -11.71
C GLY A 73 14.67 -0.61 -12.85
N ALA A 74 15.58 -1.55 -12.58
CA ALA A 74 16.57 -2.03 -13.55
C ALA A 74 16.11 -3.25 -14.38
N ILE A 75 14.91 -3.79 -14.16
CA ILE A 75 14.39 -4.95 -14.90
C ILE A 75 14.14 -4.55 -16.38
N PRO A 76 14.79 -5.19 -17.37
CA PRO A 76 14.68 -4.80 -18.78
C PRO A 76 13.52 -5.53 -19.47
N ASP A 77 12.28 -5.28 -19.02
CA ASP A 77 11.07 -5.92 -19.56
C ASP A 77 10.14 -4.97 -20.33
N GLY A 78 10.54 -3.71 -20.50
CA GLY A 78 9.74 -2.69 -21.19
C GLY A 78 8.57 -2.14 -20.35
N ILE A 79 8.46 -2.51 -19.08
CA ILE A 79 7.43 -2.02 -18.16
C ILE A 79 8.00 -0.84 -17.36
N TYR A 80 7.20 0.21 -17.17
CA TYR A 80 7.58 1.32 -16.30
C TYR A 80 7.61 0.87 -14.82
N ARG A 81 8.77 1.00 -14.18
CA ARG A 81 9.04 0.55 -12.81
C ARG A 81 9.51 1.67 -11.88
N GLY A 82 9.20 2.93 -12.24
CA GLY A 82 9.58 4.13 -11.46
C GLY A 82 8.69 4.44 -10.26
N ASN A 83 7.89 3.47 -9.83
CA ASN A 83 6.85 3.59 -8.82
C ASN A 83 7.21 2.91 -7.49
N CYS A 84 8.48 2.58 -7.23
CA CYS A 84 8.89 1.90 -6.00
C CYS A 84 9.21 2.85 -4.84
N ARG A 85 9.70 4.05 -5.15
CA ARG A 85 10.03 5.13 -4.19
C ARG A 85 9.07 6.30 -4.37
N GLU A 86 9.22 7.33 -3.55
CA GLU A 86 8.51 8.61 -3.68
C GLU A 86 8.67 9.18 -5.10
N VAL A 87 7.64 9.92 -5.54
CA VAL A 87 7.65 10.55 -6.87
C VAL A 87 8.73 11.63 -6.89
N LYS A 88 9.65 11.54 -7.86
CA LYS A 88 10.72 12.55 -8.02
C LYS A 88 10.12 13.95 -8.18
N GLY A 89 10.70 14.92 -7.46
CA GLY A 89 10.27 16.31 -7.50
C GLY A 89 9.01 16.61 -6.67
N ARG A 90 8.55 15.65 -5.86
CA ARG A 90 7.47 15.83 -4.88
C ARG A 90 7.94 15.44 -3.50
N THR A 91 7.39 16.08 -2.47
CA THR A 91 7.60 15.65 -1.09
C THR A 91 6.69 14.47 -0.75
N PHE A 92 7.04 13.73 0.31
CA PHE A 92 6.18 12.66 0.81
C PHE A 92 4.83 13.19 1.27
N VAL A 93 4.82 14.32 2.00
CA VAL A 93 3.59 14.95 2.51
C VAL A 93 2.68 15.40 1.37
N GLU A 94 3.20 16.05 0.33
CA GLU A 94 2.38 16.41 -0.85
C GLU A 94 1.69 15.18 -1.46
N SER A 95 2.37 14.03 -1.46
CA SER A 95 1.80 12.79 -1.97
C SER A 95 0.68 12.26 -1.06
N LEU A 96 0.78 12.45 0.26
CA LEU A 96 -0.28 12.08 1.21
C LEU A 96 -1.47 13.04 1.16
N GLU A 97 -1.21 14.34 0.98
CA GLU A 97 -2.25 15.39 0.91
C GLU A 97 -3.17 15.18 -0.30
N ASP A 98 -2.60 14.84 -1.46
CA ASP A 98 -3.35 14.42 -2.65
C ASP A 98 -4.30 13.24 -2.40
N ARG A 99 -4.09 12.49 -1.31
CA ARG A 99 -4.79 11.24 -0.97
C ARG A 99 -5.61 11.35 0.30
N GLY A 100 -5.90 12.59 0.72
CA GLY A 100 -6.84 12.88 1.80
C GLY A 100 -6.20 13.14 3.15
N LEU A 101 -4.87 13.23 3.25
CA LEU A 101 -4.24 13.83 4.42
C LEU A 101 -4.57 15.33 4.44
N THR A 102 -5.13 15.79 5.56
CA THR A 102 -5.46 17.20 5.78
C THR A 102 -5.04 17.59 7.20
N LYS A 103 -4.94 18.88 7.50
CA LYS A 103 -4.52 19.37 8.81
C LYS A 103 -5.44 19.01 9.97
N SER A 104 -6.69 18.63 9.69
CA SER A 104 -7.63 18.13 10.70
C SER A 104 -7.45 16.64 11.02
N LYS A 105 -6.67 15.90 10.21
CA LYS A 105 -6.42 14.48 10.40
C LYS A 105 -5.09 14.23 11.10
N TRP A 106 -5.03 13.16 11.88
CA TRP A 106 -3.80 12.65 12.48
C TRP A 106 -3.31 11.41 11.75
N VAL A 107 -2.03 11.09 11.88
CA VAL A 107 -1.36 10.01 11.15
C VAL A 107 -0.92 8.92 12.11
N TYR A 108 -1.36 7.69 11.88
CA TYR A 108 -0.67 6.50 12.37
C TYR A 108 0.42 6.13 11.37
N TYR A 109 1.67 6.34 11.74
CA TYR A 109 2.81 6.09 10.86
C TYR A 109 3.39 4.71 11.13
N CYS A 110 3.25 3.81 10.17
CA CYS A 110 3.94 2.52 10.12
C CYS A 110 5.06 2.58 9.07
N GLY A 111 6.26 2.92 9.54
CA GLY A 111 7.47 2.98 8.72
C GLY A 111 8.50 1.95 9.15
N ASP A 112 9.40 1.61 8.23
CA ASP A 112 10.65 0.89 8.48
C ASP A 112 11.85 1.82 8.74
N HIS A 113 11.60 3.14 8.78
CA HIS A 113 12.57 4.19 9.06
C HIS A 113 11.89 5.36 9.82
N ASP A 114 12.70 6.27 10.36
CA ASP A 114 12.28 7.51 11.01
C ASP A 114 11.19 8.29 10.25
N ILE A 115 10.36 9.00 11.03
CA ILE A 115 9.31 9.87 10.52
C ILE A 115 9.95 11.02 9.71
N PRO A 116 9.55 11.23 8.43
CA PRO A 116 10.01 12.36 7.64
C PRO A 116 9.76 13.71 8.32
N ASP A 117 10.69 14.66 8.17
CA ASP A 117 10.61 15.97 8.82
C ASP A 117 9.35 16.74 8.44
N GLU A 118 8.89 16.57 7.20
CA GLU A 118 7.71 17.23 6.66
C GLU A 118 6.42 16.83 7.40
N LEU A 119 6.38 15.59 7.91
CA LEU A 119 5.25 15.05 8.68
C LEU A 119 5.21 15.58 10.12
N LYS A 120 6.27 16.24 10.62
CA LYS A 120 6.29 16.84 11.97
C LYS A 120 5.27 17.97 12.15
N SER A 121 4.75 18.52 11.05
CA SER A 121 3.66 19.51 11.05
C SER A 121 2.26 18.91 11.27
N TYR A 122 2.19 17.59 11.49
CA TYR A 122 0.98 16.82 11.77
C TYR A 122 1.09 16.12 13.13
N THR A 123 -0.05 15.73 13.70
CA THR A 123 -0.07 14.79 14.82
C THR A 123 0.28 13.41 14.29
N VAL A 124 1.49 12.92 14.59
CA VAL A 124 1.98 11.61 14.15
C VAL A 124 2.17 10.69 15.34
N LEU A 125 1.44 9.58 15.33
CA LEU A 125 1.51 8.50 16.29
C LEU A 125 2.24 7.31 15.66
N THR A 126 3.08 6.65 16.45
CA THR A 126 3.76 5.41 16.08
C THR A 126 3.51 4.38 17.18
N LYS A 127 3.57 3.09 16.82
CA LYS A 127 3.50 1.99 17.80
C LYS A 127 4.41 2.20 19.01
N ASP A 128 5.65 2.66 18.81
CA ASP A 128 6.62 2.85 19.90
C ASP A 128 6.24 3.96 20.89
N ARG A 129 5.41 4.92 20.45
CA ARG A 129 4.94 6.04 21.28
C ARG A 129 3.67 5.72 22.05
N ILE A 130 2.82 4.86 21.51
CA ILE A 130 1.48 4.61 22.04
C ILE A 130 1.34 3.25 22.71
N MET A 131 2.18 2.27 22.37
CA MET A 131 2.15 0.96 23.00
C MET A 131 2.67 1.04 24.44
N PRO A 132 1.93 0.48 25.43
CA PRO A 132 2.41 0.38 26.80
C PRO A 132 3.72 -0.41 26.91
N GLU A 133 4.61 0.00 27.82
CA GLU A 133 5.91 -0.66 28.04
C GLU A 133 5.77 -2.18 28.24
N LYS A 134 4.79 -2.61 29.04
CA LYS A 134 4.52 -4.02 29.33
C LYS A 134 4.25 -4.84 28.05
N ASP A 135 3.55 -4.24 27.08
CA ASP A 135 3.15 -4.92 25.84
C ASP A 135 4.31 -4.90 24.85
N ARG A 136 5.11 -3.82 24.84
CA ARG A 136 6.37 -3.78 24.09
C ARG A 136 7.32 -4.88 24.55
N GLN A 137 7.46 -5.08 25.86
CA GLN A 137 8.27 -6.18 26.40
C GLN A 137 7.68 -7.55 26.02
N ALA A 138 6.36 -7.70 25.96
CA ALA A 138 5.73 -8.94 25.49
C ALA A 138 6.04 -9.22 24.01
N VAL A 139 6.12 -8.20 23.16
CA VAL A 139 6.57 -8.33 21.75
C VAL A 139 8.02 -8.81 21.68
N LEU A 140 8.91 -8.18 22.46
CA LEU A 140 10.33 -8.57 22.56
C LEU A 140 10.53 -10.00 23.11
N ALA A 141 9.61 -10.47 23.96
CA ALA A 141 9.66 -11.82 24.54
C ALA A 141 9.18 -12.90 23.56
N LEU A 142 8.36 -12.54 22.57
CA LEU A 142 7.83 -13.48 21.57
C LEU A 142 8.89 -13.89 20.55
N HIS A 143 9.71 -12.95 20.09
CA HIS A 143 10.70 -13.17 19.04
C HIS A 143 11.92 -12.26 19.22
N SER A 144 13.06 -12.66 18.65
CA SER A 144 14.30 -11.87 18.65
C SER A 144 14.87 -11.73 17.25
N GLY A 145 15.59 -10.64 16.98
CA GLY A 145 16.20 -10.40 15.67
C GLY A 145 15.19 -10.07 14.57
N ASP A 146 15.42 -10.54 13.35
CA ASP A 146 14.60 -10.20 12.17
C ASP A 146 13.13 -10.61 12.29
N GLU A 147 12.84 -11.67 13.04
CA GLU A 147 11.47 -12.14 13.29
C GLU A 147 10.62 -11.08 14.04
N ILE A 148 11.27 -10.21 14.82
CA ILE A 148 10.56 -9.14 15.52
C ILE A 148 10.06 -8.06 14.57
N ARG A 149 10.79 -7.80 13.48
CA ARG A 149 10.39 -6.83 12.45
C ARG A 149 9.11 -7.29 11.78
N ASP A 150 9.02 -8.58 11.46
CA ASP A 150 7.87 -9.15 10.79
C ASP A 150 6.66 -9.23 11.75
N LEU A 151 6.89 -9.49 13.04
CA LEU A 151 5.85 -9.38 14.07
C LEU A 151 5.33 -7.94 14.19
N TRP A 152 6.21 -6.93 14.20
CA TRP A 152 5.81 -5.53 14.20
C TRP A 152 5.02 -5.15 12.95
N ALA A 153 5.46 -5.62 11.79
CA ALA A 153 4.71 -5.43 10.55
C ALA A 153 3.32 -6.09 10.66
N LEU A 154 3.21 -7.27 11.26
CA LEU A 154 1.91 -7.92 11.45
C LEU A 154 0.98 -7.14 12.41
N ILE A 155 1.53 -6.58 13.49
CA ILE A 155 0.81 -5.69 14.40
C ILE A 155 0.33 -4.43 13.67
N ASP A 156 1.22 -3.77 12.93
CA ASP A 156 0.91 -2.60 12.13
C ASP A 156 -0.16 -2.93 11.07
N PHE A 157 -0.09 -4.12 10.46
CA PHE A 157 -1.07 -4.57 9.48
C PHE A 157 -2.48 -4.61 10.07
N PHE A 158 -2.67 -5.31 11.18
CA PHE A 158 -4.00 -5.41 11.79
C PHE A 158 -4.47 -4.12 12.47
N THR A 159 -3.54 -3.29 12.94
CA THR A 159 -3.84 -1.95 13.45
C THR A 159 -4.37 -1.06 12.33
N CYS A 160 -3.67 -1.01 11.20
CA CYS A 160 -4.09 -0.23 10.05
C CYS A 160 -5.43 -0.68 9.48
N ARG A 161 -5.81 -1.96 9.62
CA ARG A 161 -7.15 -2.45 9.24
C ARG A 161 -8.31 -1.78 9.97
N GLN A 162 -8.08 -1.17 11.13
CA GLN A 162 -9.12 -0.44 11.86
C GLN A 162 -9.40 0.96 11.30
N PHE A 163 -8.54 1.47 10.41
CA PHE A 163 -8.69 2.79 9.82
C PHE A 163 -9.54 2.72 8.54
N GLU A 164 -10.46 3.68 8.42
CA GLU A 164 -11.20 3.92 7.17
C GLU A 164 -10.25 4.34 6.04
N HIS A 165 -9.22 5.13 6.37
CA HIS A 165 -8.27 5.67 5.42
C HIS A 165 -6.88 5.04 5.57
N PHE A 166 -6.35 4.51 4.47
CA PHE A 166 -5.03 3.91 4.38
C PHE A 166 -4.26 4.47 3.18
N ILE A 167 -2.99 4.84 3.37
CA ILE A 167 -2.09 5.24 2.29
C ILE A 167 -0.81 4.43 2.40
N GLY A 168 -0.46 3.68 1.36
CA GLY A 168 0.70 2.78 1.38
C GLY A 168 1.62 2.91 0.18
N ASN A 169 2.73 2.18 0.23
CA ASN A 169 3.62 2.00 -0.91
C ASN A 169 3.02 1.00 -1.89
N SER A 170 3.00 1.37 -3.15
CA SER A 170 2.50 0.60 -4.30
C SER A 170 3.15 -0.79 -4.53
N VAL A 171 4.47 -0.93 -4.33
CA VAL A 171 5.23 -2.17 -4.61
C VAL A 171 5.14 -3.12 -3.41
N SER A 172 4.85 -2.57 -2.24
CA SER A 172 4.82 -3.35 -1.01
C SER A 172 3.62 -4.29 -0.98
N THR A 173 3.91 -5.58 -0.76
CA THR A 173 2.88 -6.62 -0.56
C THR A 173 2.00 -6.33 0.65
N PHE A 174 2.55 -5.73 1.71
CA PHE A 174 1.79 -5.25 2.87
C PHE A 174 0.67 -4.31 2.43
N SER A 175 1.01 -3.25 1.69
CA SER A 175 0.04 -2.24 1.25
C SER A 175 -0.94 -2.86 0.26
N ALA A 176 -0.43 -3.68 -0.66
CA ALA A 176 -1.25 -4.27 -1.70
C ALA A 176 -2.36 -5.17 -1.11
N ILE A 177 -2.06 -5.94 -0.06
CA ILE A 177 -3.09 -6.72 0.67
C ILE A 177 -4.07 -5.79 1.40
N GLN A 178 -3.59 -4.72 2.05
CA GLN A 178 -4.46 -3.75 2.74
C GLN A 178 -5.47 -3.11 1.78
N ILE A 179 -5.02 -2.75 0.58
CA ILE A 179 -5.87 -2.13 -0.43
C ILE A 179 -6.84 -3.17 -1.01
N ALA A 180 -6.38 -4.40 -1.26
CA ALA A 180 -7.23 -5.48 -1.76
C ALA A 180 -8.36 -5.84 -0.79
N ILE A 181 -8.08 -5.89 0.51
CA ILE A 181 -9.09 -6.12 1.56
C ILE A 181 -10.16 -5.01 1.58
N ARG A 182 -9.78 -3.78 1.22
CA ARG A 182 -10.67 -2.62 1.21
C ARG A 182 -11.41 -2.43 -0.12
N ASP A 183 -11.16 -3.28 -1.11
CA ASP A 183 -11.69 -3.13 -2.46
C ASP A 183 -11.44 -1.73 -3.05
N GLY A 184 -10.30 -1.11 -2.69
CA GLY A 184 -9.93 0.25 -3.10
C GLY A 184 -10.68 1.39 -2.39
N ILE A 185 -11.64 1.10 -1.50
CA ILE A 185 -12.38 2.13 -0.75
C ILE A 185 -11.49 2.69 0.37
N GLY A 186 -11.24 3.99 0.37
CA GLY A 186 -10.42 4.65 1.39
C GLY A 186 -8.94 4.22 1.39
N ALA A 187 -8.46 3.57 0.32
CA ALA A 187 -7.14 2.96 0.28
C ALA A 187 -6.33 3.42 -0.93
N TYR A 188 -5.18 4.07 -0.70
CA TYR A 188 -4.42 4.76 -1.73
C TYR A 188 -2.92 4.45 -1.71
N TRP A 189 -2.23 4.86 -2.78
CA TRP A 189 -0.83 4.53 -3.06
C TRP A 189 -0.02 5.81 -3.21
N TYR A 190 0.89 6.17 -2.29
CA TYR A 190 1.54 7.51 -2.33
C TYR A 190 2.45 7.71 -3.55
N ASN A 191 3.10 6.66 -4.05
CA ASN A 191 4.11 6.70 -5.10
C ASN A 191 3.58 6.47 -6.53
N SER A 192 2.26 6.51 -6.70
CA SER A 192 1.53 6.48 -7.99
C SER A 192 1.70 5.20 -8.82
N GLN A 193 0.68 4.90 -9.64
CA GLN A 193 0.47 3.67 -10.43
C GLN A 193 0.23 2.39 -9.64
N SER A 194 -0.71 1.58 -10.13
CA SER A 194 -0.96 0.21 -9.69
C SER A 194 0.27 -0.67 -9.94
N ILE A 195 0.54 -1.64 -9.06
CA ILE A 195 1.66 -2.60 -9.15
C ILE A 195 1.14 -3.99 -8.75
N PRO A 196 1.98 -5.03 -8.80
CA PRO A 196 1.79 -6.26 -9.58
C PRO A 196 0.73 -7.19 -8.97
N LEU A 197 0.10 -6.79 -7.87
CA LEU A 197 -1.10 -7.45 -7.38
C LEU A 197 -2.19 -7.41 -8.45
N ALA A 198 -2.24 -6.39 -9.33
CA ALA A 198 -3.13 -6.37 -10.50
C ALA A 198 -2.80 -7.47 -11.54
N ASP A 199 -1.52 -7.85 -11.66
CA ASP A 199 -1.06 -8.92 -12.55
C ASP A 199 -1.27 -10.32 -11.93
N LEU A 200 -1.32 -10.38 -10.61
CA LEU A 200 -1.49 -11.62 -9.83
C LEU A 200 -2.95 -11.89 -9.46
N TRP A 201 -3.72 -10.85 -9.23
CA TRP A 201 -5.13 -10.83 -8.86
C TRP A 201 -5.84 -9.74 -9.66
N LYS A 202 -6.94 -10.08 -10.34
CA LYS A 202 -7.84 -9.09 -10.94
C LYS A 202 -8.64 -8.34 -9.85
N VAL A 203 -7.95 -7.74 -8.88
CA VAL A 203 -8.58 -6.99 -7.77
C VAL A 203 -9.25 -5.73 -8.31
N TYR A 204 -8.71 -5.16 -9.38
CA TYR A 204 -9.26 -3.95 -9.97
C TYR A 204 -10.02 -4.29 -11.25
N GLN A 205 -11.34 -4.13 -11.22
CA GLN A 205 -12.04 -3.56 -12.38
C GLN A 205 -11.89 -2.05 -12.32
N MET A 206 -10.66 -1.53 -12.39
CA MET A 206 -10.54 -0.11 -12.72
C MET A 206 -10.89 -0.01 -14.21
N PRO A 207 -11.99 0.66 -14.61
CA PRO A 207 -11.97 1.26 -15.93
C PRO A 207 -10.72 2.12 -15.97
N ILE A 208 -9.93 1.99 -17.04
CA ILE A 208 -8.77 2.86 -17.21
C ILE A 208 -9.32 4.28 -17.40
N ILE A 209 -9.51 5.02 -16.30
CA ILE A 209 -9.90 6.42 -16.32
C ILE A 209 -8.62 7.20 -16.51
N TYR A 210 -8.38 7.55 -17.76
CA TYR A 210 -7.36 8.50 -18.10
C TYR A 210 -7.79 9.91 -17.66
N THR A 211 -7.29 10.39 -16.54
CA THR A 211 -7.44 11.81 -16.16
C THR A 211 -6.42 12.64 -16.94
N TYR A 212 -6.72 12.97 -18.19
CA TYR A 212 -5.98 14.01 -18.92
C TYR A 212 -6.74 15.32 -18.86
N THR A 213 -6.06 16.40 -18.46
CA THR A 213 -6.52 17.78 -18.65
C THR A 213 -6.04 18.29 -20.02
N GLU A 214 -6.64 19.36 -20.53
CA GLU A 214 -6.28 20.05 -21.77
C GLU A 214 -4.80 20.48 -21.84
N LEU A 215 -4.15 20.58 -20.67
CA LEU A 215 -2.74 20.92 -20.45
C LEU A 215 -1.77 19.74 -20.62
N SER A 216 -2.27 18.52 -20.84
CA SER A 216 -1.42 17.34 -21.01
C SER A 216 -0.60 17.42 -22.30
N ALA A 217 0.68 17.02 -22.23
CA ALA A 217 1.59 16.96 -23.37
C ALA A 217 0.98 16.16 -24.54
N SER A 218 1.33 16.51 -25.78
CA SER A 218 0.77 15.91 -27.00
C SER A 218 0.85 14.38 -27.01
N THR A 219 1.93 13.81 -26.47
CA THR A 219 2.12 12.36 -26.31
C THR A 219 1.07 11.72 -25.40
N GLY A 220 0.66 12.41 -24.32
CA GLY A 220 -0.43 11.96 -23.44
C GLY A 220 -1.78 11.94 -24.15
N LYS A 221 -2.05 12.93 -25.00
CA LYS A 221 -3.27 12.96 -25.84
C LYS A 221 -3.31 11.79 -26.85
N HIS A 222 -2.18 11.44 -27.45
CA HIS A 222 -2.09 10.30 -28.37
C HIS A 222 -2.25 8.96 -27.66
N LEU A 223 -1.70 8.81 -26.46
CA LEU A 223 -1.91 7.62 -25.63
C LEU A 223 -3.39 7.48 -25.25
N LEU A 224 -4.07 8.57 -24.87
CA LEU A 224 -5.51 8.56 -24.62
C LEU A 224 -6.30 8.07 -25.84
N GLN A 225 -6.06 8.69 -26.99
CA GLN A 225 -6.73 8.32 -28.23
C GLN A 225 -6.48 6.86 -28.60
N SER A 226 -5.24 6.40 -28.49
CA SER A 226 -4.86 5.01 -28.79
C SER A 226 -5.56 4.02 -27.86
N SER A 227 -5.68 4.37 -26.58
CA SER A 227 -6.37 3.54 -25.59
C SER A 227 -7.88 3.52 -25.80
N ILE A 228 -8.51 4.65 -26.13
CA ILE A 228 -9.93 4.70 -26.50
C ILE A 228 -10.20 3.82 -27.73
N VAL A 229 -9.32 3.91 -28.74
CA VAL A 229 -9.43 3.08 -29.95
C VAL A 229 -9.26 1.59 -29.62
N SER A 230 -8.27 1.24 -28.80
CA SER A 230 -8.03 -0.13 -28.35
C SER A 230 -9.25 -0.71 -27.61
N VAL A 231 -9.83 0.04 -26.66
CA VAL A 231 -11.03 -0.37 -25.92
C VAL A 231 -12.23 -0.54 -26.86
N ARG A 232 -12.44 0.38 -27.82
CA ARG A 232 -13.53 0.28 -28.81
C ARG A 232 -13.39 -0.91 -29.74
N GLN A 233 -12.16 -1.27 -30.13
CA GLN A 233 -11.90 -2.44 -30.96
C GLN A 233 -12.17 -3.75 -30.21
N GLN A 234 -11.96 -3.77 -28.89
CA GLN A 234 -12.16 -4.97 -28.07
C GLN A 234 -13.55 -5.06 -27.41
N MET A 235 -14.33 -3.97 -27.44
CA MET A 235 -15.70 -3.90 -26.91
C MET A 235 -16.65 -3.17 -27.88
N PRO A 236 -16.91 -3.73 -29.08
CA PRO A 236 -17.61 -3.02 -30.16
C PRO A 236 -19.09 -2.69 -29.89
N ASN A 237 -19.72 -3.30 -28.87
CA ASN A 237 -21.16 -3.15 -28.61
C ASN A 237 -21.52 -2.25 -27.42
N ASN A 238 -20.55 -1.57 -26.80
CA ASN A 238 -20.86 -0.59 -25.76
C ASN A 238 -21.16 0.76 -26.41
N VAL A 239 -22.45 1.04 -26.62
CA VAL A 239 -22.94 2.40 -26.86
C VAL A 239 -22.88 3.13 -25.53
N ILE A 240 -22.05 4.17 -25.44
CA ILE A 240 -22.08 5.14 -24.33
C ILE A 240 -23.27 6.06 -24.53
#